data_AF-A0A066TWL9-F1
#
_entry.id   AF-A0A066TWL9-F1
#
_cell.length_a   1.000
_cell.length_b   1.000
_cell.length_c   1.000
_cell.angle_alpha   90.00
_cell.angle_beta   90.00
_cell.angle_gamma   90.00
#
_symmetry.space_group_name_H-M   'P 1'
#
loop_
_entity.id
_entity.type
_entity.pdbx_description
1 polymer ?
#
loop_
_entity_poly.entity_id
_entity_poly.type
_entity_poly.pdbx_seq_one_letter_code
_entity_poly.pdbx_strand_id
1 'polypeptide(L)'
;MKPDPGHVEAAALRDYVETVAELLRVEPAASWSECGSPSTAYIALAARRAGRFLMLSWTDGGGWCLAVEPDGVEEPAVLVRWPEPARPRPAVVARRVHEALTEAAPHPQGSTHEPDSR
;
A
#
# COMPACT_ATOMS: atom_id res chain seq x y z
N MET A 1 -27.64 15.08 -18.98
CA MET A 1 -27.48 13.62 -18.81
C MET A 1 -26.87 13.41 -17.43
N LYS A 2 -27.50 12.64 -16.52
CA LYS A 2 -26.87 12.30 -15.24
C LYS A 2 -25.86 11.17 -15.50
N PRO A 3 -24.68 11.18 -14.85
CA PRO A 3 -23.72 10.10 -14.98
C PRO A 3 -24.35 8.79 -14.46
N ASP A 4 -24.00 7.68 -15.11
CA ASP A 4 -24.34 6.33 -14.68
C ASP A 4 -23.79 6.10 -13.26
N PRO A 5 -24.58 5.55 -12.31
CA PRO A 5 -24.12 5.24 -10.96
C PRO A 5 -22.79 4.49 -10.90
N GLY A 6 -22.54 3.54 -11.81
CA GLY A 6 -21.27 2.80 -11.85
C GLY A 6 -20.06 3.70 -12.17
N HIS A 7 -20.25 4.72 -13.03
CA HIS A 7 -19.22 5.72 -13.33
C HIS A 7 -18.91 6.61 -12.12
N VAL A 8 -19.93 6.94 -11.32
CA VAL A 8 -19.76 7.77 -10.11
C VAL A 8 -18.94 7.02 -9.05
N GLU A 9 -19.22 5.74 -8.87
CA GLU A 9 -18.49 4.90 -7.91
C GLU A 9 -17.04 4.67 -8.34
N ALA A 10 -16.82 4.37 -9.63
CA ALA A 10 -15.48 4.23 -10.22
C ALA A 10 -14.64 5.50 -10.04
N ALA A 11 -15.22 6.67 -10.33
CA ALA A 11 -14.54 7.94 -10.10
C ALA A 11 -14.24 8.17 -8.61
N ALA A 12 -15.20 7.90 -7.72
CA ALA A 12 -15.01 8.10 -6.29
C ALA A 12 -13.98 7.13 -5.67
N LEU A 13 -13.84 5.92 -6.20
CA LEU A 13 -12.80 4.99 -5.79
C LEU A 13 -11.43 5.44 -6.31
N ARG A 14 -11.35 5.83 -7.58
CA ARG A 14 -10.11 6.35 -8.17
C ARG A 14 -9.60 7.57 -7.42
N ASP A 15 -10.43 8.58 -7.21
CA ASP A 15 -10.06 9.82 -6.50
C ASP A 15 -9.56 9.51 -5.08
N TYR A 16 -10.19 8.54 -4.41
CA TYR A 16 -9.77 8.07 -3.09
C TYR A 16 -8.38 7.42 -3.12
N VAL A 17 -8.12 6.54 -4.09
CA VAL A 17 -6.85 5.81 -4.25
C VAL A 17 -5.72 6.78 -4.62
N GLU A 18 -5.98 7.70 -5.56
CA GLU A 18 -5.03 8.74 -5.95
C GLU A 18 -4.67 9.64 -4.75
N THR A 19 -5.66 10.03 -3.94
CA THR A 19 -5.40 10.79 -2.70
C THR A 19 -4.49 10.02 -1.72
N VAL A 20 -4.66 8.69 -1.59
CA VAL A 20 -3.77 7.86 -0.78
C VAL A 20 -2.37 7.83 -1.40
N ALA A 21 -2.24 7.65 -2.71
CA ALA A 21 -0.96 7.64 -3.42
C ALA A 21 -0.20 8.96 -3.23
N GLU A 22 -0.87 10.10 -3.38
CA GLU A 22 -0.29 11.43 -3.14
C GLU A 22 0.24 11.58 -1.72
N LEU A 23 -0.52 11.15 -0.71
CA LEU A 23 -0.10 11.20 0.70
C LEU A 23 1.08 10.26 0.99
N LEU A 24 1.24 9.19 0.20
CA LEU A 24 2.40 8.31 0.21
C LEU A 24 3.56 8.81 -0.68
N ARG A 25 3.39 9.96 -1.33
CA ARG A 25 4.35 10.54 -2.29
C ARG A 25 4.65 9.60 -3.47
N VAL A 26 3.63 8.89 -3.92
CA VAL A 26 3.64 8.03 -5.10
C VAL A 26 2.90 8.77 -6.22
N GLU A 27 3.45 8.72 -7.44
CA GLU A 27 2.79 9.28 -8.61
C GLU A 27 1.43 8.60 -8.85
N PRO A 28 0.35 9.33 -9.17
CA PRO A 28 -0.97 8.74 -9.40
C PRO A 28 -0.98 7.59 -10.42
N ALA A 29 -0.10 7.67 -11.44
CA ALA A 29 0.07 6.64 -12.47
C ALA A 29 0.58 5.28 -11.94
N ALA A 30 1.13 5.24 -10.71
CA ALA A 30 1.52 4.02 -10.01
C ALA A 30 0.41 3.45 -9.11
N SER A 31 -0.82 3.91 -9.32
CA SER A 31 -2.02 3.40 -8.67
C SER A 31 -3.08 3.00 -9.67
N TRP A 32 -3.97 2.12 -9.26
CA TRP A 32 -5.06 1.63 -10.10
C TRP A 32 -6.22 1.18 -9.22
N SER A 33 -7.43 1.26 -9.76
CA SER A 33 -8.65 0.82 -9.11
C SER A 33 -9.66 0.31 -10.12
N GLU A 34 -10.44 -0.67 -9.72
CA GLU A 34 -11.56 -1.22 -10.49
C GLU A 34 -12.78 -1.38 -9.60
N CYS A 35 -13.91 -0.87 -10.06
CA CYS A 35 -15.21 -1.13 -9.44
C CYS A 35 -15.81 -2.41 -10.02
N GLY A 36 -16.23 -3.30 -9.14
CA GLY A 36 -16.73 -4.63 -9.50
C GLY A 36 -17.28 -5.36 -8.28
N SER A 37 -17.26 -6.68 -8.34
CA SER A 37 -17.65 -7.55 -7.22
C SER A 37 -16.60 -8.65 -7.04
N PRO A 38 -15.53 -8.40 -6.26
CA PRO A 38 -15.30 -7.22 -5.41
C PRO A 38 -14.72 -6.02 -6.17
N SER A 39 -14.91 -4.82 -5.62
CA SER A 39 -14.11 -3.66 -6.02
C SER A 39 -12.70 -3.78 -5.44
N THR A 40 -11.69 -3.36 -6.21
CA THR A 40 -10.28 -3.52 -5.86
C THR A 40 -9.45 -2.28 -6.17
N ALA A 41 -8.33 -2.12 -5.47
CA ALA A 41 -7.34 -1.10 -5.79
C ALA A 41 -5.92 -1.56 -5.42
N TYR A 42 -4.92 -1.02 -6.10
CA TYR A 42 -3.51 -1.19 -5.74
C TYR A 42 -2.73 0.12 -5.89
N ILE A 43 -1.65 0.25 -5.11
CA ILE A 43 -0.65 1.32 -5.19
C ILE A 43 0.73 0.67 -5.10
N ALA A 44 1.54 0.80 -6.14
CA ALA A 44 2.93 0.36 -6.13
C ALA A 44 3.78 1.31 -5.28
N LEU A 45 4.63 0.77 -4.41
CA LEU A 45 5.47 1.56 -3.50
C LEU A 45 6.94 1.47 -3.91
N ALA A 46 7.66 2.60 -3.83
CA ALA A 46 9.11 2.61 -4.05
C ALA A 46 9.90 1.87 -2.95
N ALA A 47 9.26 1.64 -1.80
CA ALA A 47 9.83 0.89 -0.69
C ALA A 47 10.11 -0.57 -1.09
N ARG A 48 11.20 -1.12 -0.54
CA ARG A 48 11.61 -2.49 -0.81
C ARG A 48 11.87 -3.27 0.47
N ARG A 49 11.57 -4.56 0.44
CA ARG A 49 11.92 -5.52 1.50
C ARG A 49 12.66 -6.70 0.88
N ALA A 50 13.84 -7.01 1.40
CA ALA A 50 14.72 -8.05 0.85
C ALA A 50 14.94 -7.91 -0.68
N GLY A 51 15.13 -6.68 -1.17
CA GLY A 51 15.36 -6.39 -2.59
C GLY A 51 14.09 -6.36 -3.46
N ARG A 52 12.93 -6.74 -2.93
CA ARG A 52 11.65 -6.79 -3.66
C ARG A 52 10.79 -5.56 -3.38
N PHE A 53 10.06 -5.09 -4.38
CA PHE A 53 9.12 -3.98 -4.23
C PHE A 53 7.94 -4.36 -3.34
N LEU A 54 7.32 -3.34 -2.76
CA LEU A 54 6.11 -3.48 -1.95
C LEU A 54 4.94 -2.86 -2.69
N MET A 55 3.75 -3.37 -2.41
CA MET A 55 2.51 -2.79 -2.87
C MET A 55 1.52 -2.67 -1.72
N LEU A 56 0.64 -1.68 -1.84
CA LEU A 56 -0.53 -1.55 -1.00
C LEU A 56 -1.76 -1.97 -1.82
N SER A 57 -2.48 -2.99 -1.37
CA SER A 57 -3.69 -3.47 -2.05
C SER A 57 -4.93 -3.33 -1.18
N TRP A 58 -6.08 -3.15 -1.82
CA TRP A 58 -7.38 -2.97 -1.19
C TRP A 58 -8.46 -3.80 -1.86
N THR A 59 -9.40 -4.31 -1.08
CA THR A 59 -10.67 -4.84 -1.56
C THR A 59 -11.82 -4.39 -0.68
N ASP A 60 -13.02 -4.24 -1.24
CA ASP A 60 -14.22 -3.78 -0.51
C ASP A 60 -14.58 -4.64 0.71
N GLY A 61 -14.37 -5.97 0.64
CA GLY A 61 -14.60 -6.91 1.74
C GLY A 61 -13.37 -7.24 2.59
N GLY A 62 -12.16 -6.84 2.16
CA GLY A 62 -10.90 -7.18 2.82
C GLY A 62 -10.14 -6.02 3.44
N GLY A 63 -10.52 -4.78 3.13
CA GLY A 63 -9.82 -3.58 3.54
C GLY A 63 -8.43 -3.48 2.90
N TRP A 64 -7.54 -2.74 3.55
CA TRP A 64 -6.19 -2.49 3.05
C TRP A 64 -5.19 -3.53 3.57
N CYS A 65 -4.21 -3.91 2.74
CA CYS A 65 -3.04 -4.66 3.20
C CYS A 65 -1.77 -4.22 2.49
N LEU A 66 -0.65 -4.27 3.22
CA LEU A 66 0.69 -4.06 2.69
C LEU A 66 1.29 -5.43 2.36
N ALA A 67 1.78 -5.61 1.14
CA ALA A 67 2.32 -6.87 0.64
C ALA A 67 3.61 -6.65 -0.15
N VAL A 68 4.35 -7.73 -0.37
CA VAL A 68 5.39 -7.76 -1.40
C VAL A 68 4.69 -7.75 -2.76
N GLU A 69 5.17 -6.91 -3.66
CA GLU A 69 4.66 -6.86 -5.03
C GLU A 69 4.98 -8.19 -5.74
N PRO A 70 3.96 -8.86 -6.32
CA PRO A 70 4.15 -10.13 -6.97
C PRO A 70 4.93 -10.00 -8.27
N ASP A 71 5.76 -10.97 -8.58
CA ASP A 71 6.39 -11.18 -9.88
C ASP A 71 5.51 -12.11 -10.73
N GLY A 72 4.83 -11.53 -11.73
CA GLY A 72 3.95 -12.27 -12.64
C GLY A 72 2.65 -12.73 -11.97
N VAL A 73 2.46 -14.05 -11.89
CA VAL A 73 1.20 -14.68 -11.43
C VAL A 73 1.25 -15.20 -9.99
N GLU A 74 2.31 -14.87 -9.25
CA GLU A 74 2.40 -15.31 -7.85
C GLU A 74 1.40 -14.57 -6.95
N GLU A 75 1.01 -15.23 -5.87
CA GLU A 75 0.16 -14.62 -4.86
C GLU A 75 0.96 -13.59 -4.03
N PRO A 76 0.40 -12.40 -3.77
CA PRO A 76 1.02 -11.41 -2.91
C PRO A 76 1.36 -11.94 -1.51
N ALA A 77 2.64 -11.84 -1.12
CA ALA A 77 3.06 -12.12 0.24
C ALA A 77 2.68 -10.97 1.17
N VAL A 78 1.55 -11.10 1.88
CA VAL A 78 1.02 -10.06 2.76
C VAL A 78 1.88 -9.92 4.03
N LEU A 79 2.30 -8.68 4.30
CA LEU A 79 3.09 -8.29 5.47
C LEU A 79 2.18 -7.84 6.62
N VAL A 80 1.17 -7.02 6.32
CA VAL A 80 0.25 -6.44 7.31
C VAL A 80 -1.15 -6.30 6.71
N ARG A 81 -2.20 -6.54 7.51
CA ARG A 81 -3.60 -6.34 7.13
C ARG A 81 -4.28 -5.30 8.02
N TRP A 82 -5.12 -4.48 7.42
CA TRP A 82 -6.00 -3.52 8.06
C TRP A 82 -7.43 -3.70 7.53
N PRO A 83 -8.14 -4.74 8.00
CA PRO A 83 -9.46 -5.09 7.47
C PRO A 83 -10.52 -4.03 7.79
N GLU A 84 -10.38 -3.33 8.91
CA GLU A 84 -11.35 -2.33 9.35
C GLU A 84 -10.72 -0.98 9.78
N PRO A 85 -11.41 0.16 9.52
CA PRO A 85 -12.53 0.28 8.59
C PRO A 85 -12.09 -0.07 7.17
N ALA A 86 -12.91 -0.75 6.37
CA ALA A 86 -12.52 -1.18 5.02
C ALA A 86 -11.99 -0.03 4.16
N ARG A 87 -12.64 1.14 4.20
CA ARG A 87 -12.23 2.37 3.50
C ARG A 87 -12.04 3.53 4.50
N PRO A 88 -10.91 3.59 5.24
CA PRO A 88 -10.63 4.69 6.17
C PRO A 88 -10.44 6.01 5.43
N ARG A 89 -10.36 7.15 6.15
CA ARG A 89 -9.85 8.39 5.54
C ARG A 89 -8.45 8.18 4.95
N PRO A 90 -8.10 8.77 3.80
CA PRO A 90 -6.79 8.56 3.15
C PRO A 90 -5.58 8.77 4.06
N ALA A 91 -5.60 9.81 4.89
CA ALA A 91 -4.53 10.10 5.86
C ALA A 91 -4.30 8.99 6.90
N VAL A 92 -5.34 8.22 7.25
CA VAL A 92 -5.22 7.08 8.16
C VAL A 92 -4.48 5.92 7.48
N VAL A 93 -4.78 5.68 6.20
CA VAL A 93 -4.09 4.66 5.39
C VAL A 93 -2.62 5.04 5.24
N ALA A 94 -2.34 6.28 4.82
CA ALA A 94 -0.99 6.77 4.66
C ALA A 94 -0.18 6.64 5.95
N ARG A 95 -0.73 7.06 7.11
CA ARG A 95 -0.07 6.92 8.40
C ARG A 95 0.27 5.46 8.74
N ARG A 96 -0.71 4.55 8.61
CA ARG A 96 -0.52 3.11 8.87
C ARG A 96 0.62 2.51 8.02
N VAL A 97 0.72 2.92 6.75
CA VAL A 97 1.80 2.49 5.86
C VAL A 97 3.14 3.02 6.32
N HIS A 98 3.26 4.31 6.66
CA HIS A 98 4.50 4.88 7.17
C HIS A 98 4.97 4.20 8.47
N GLU A 99 4.05 3.93 9.40
CA GLU A 99 4.31 3.17 10.62
C GLU A 99 4.86 1.77 10.29
N ALA A 100 4.16 1.01 9.43
CA ALA A 100 4.58 -0.34 9.03
C ALA A 100 5.94 -0.36 8.30
N LEU A 101 6.23 0.64 7.46
CA LEU A 101 7.52 0.75 6.78
C LEU A 101 8.66 1.10 7.74
N THR A 102 8.37 1.88 8.79
CA THR A 102 9.35 2.24 9.83
C THR A 102 9.67 1.03 10.71
N GLU A 103 8.66 0.25 11.10
CA GLU A 103 8.84 -1.00 11.86
C GLU A 103 9.58 -2.08 11.06
N ALA A 104 9.41 -2.10 9.74
CA ALA A 104 10.06 -3.06 8.85
C ALA A 104 11.51 -2.68 8.49
N ALA A 105 11.95 -1.44 8.78
CA ALA A 105 13.31 -1.03 8.51
C ALA A 105 14.29 -1.82 9.41
N PRO A 106 15.38 -2.38 8.85
CA PRO A 106 16.39 -3.02 9.68
C PRO A 106 16.93 -1.98 10.67
N HIS A 107 16.92 -2.32 11.96
CA HIS A 107 17.66 -1.53 12.96
C HIS A 107 19.11 -1.38 12.45
N PRO A 108 19.69 -0.16 12.47
CA PRO A 108 21.11 -0.03 12.23
C PRO A 108 21.82 -0.83 13.32
N GLN A 109 22.31 -2.01 12.96
CA GLN A 109 23.18 -2.81 13.81
C GLN A 109 24.40 -1.95 14.05
N GLY A 110 24.45 -1.31 15.22
CA GLY A 110 25.64 -0.61 15.69
C GLY A 110 26.78 -1.59 15.60
N SER A 111 27.72 -1.31 14.69
CA SER A 111 28.97 -2.05 14.62
C SER A 111 29.68 -1.82 15.95
N THR A 112 29.61 -2.80 16.85
CA THR A 112 30.56 -2.91 17.95
C THR A 112 31.93 -3.07 17.29
N HIS A 113 32.62 -1.95 17.14
CA HIS A 113 34.04 -1.90 16.87
C HIS A 113 34.71 -2.48 18.12
N GLU A 114 35.04 -3.77 18.07
CA GLU A 114 35.90 -4.39 19.05
C GLU A 114 37.32 -3.81 18.82
N PRO A 115 37.91 -3.10 19.79
CA PRO A 115 39.28 -2.63 19.64
C PRO A 115 40.23 -3.81 19.81
N ASP A 116 40.84 -4.18 18.70
CA ASP A 116 41.96 -5.12 18.61
C ASP A 116 43.06 -4.67 19.60
N SER A 117 43.20 -5.41 20.71
CA SER A 117 44.23 -5.14 21.73
C SER A 117 45.39 -6.11 21.52
N ARG A 118 46.50 -5.54 21.07
CA ARG A 118 47.85 -6.12 21.06
C ARG A 118 48.33 -6.56 22.43
#